data_AF-A0A7S2LFV6-F1
#
_entry.id   AF-A0A7S2LFV6-F1
#
_cell.length_a   1.000
_cell.length_b   1.000
_cell.length_c   1.000
_cell.angle_alpha   90.00
_cell.angle_beta   90.00
_cell.angle_gamma   90.00
#
_symmetry.space_group_name_H-M   'P 1'
#
loop_
_entity.id
_entity.type
_entity.pdbx_description
1 polymer ?
#
loop_
_entity_poly.entity_id
_entity_poly.type
_entity_poly.pdbx_seq_one_letter_code
_entity_poly.pdbx_strand_id
1 'polypeptide(L)'
;MEQTDSATKSIIQQTAKERMPVNIRKSPSQQLLHKIKEQSKLAKRSLKENNIRIAIAHYEEALLAAYDLYKANPKHDRILKIREKIADLYTLNGSHEDALLLYSCVKDGYFTTKGNVRRVKVLEEKEIVAMYQVACNREQKNTEHIDQLYELSLVNIQIGNYRRAQSLLQRVLNEVRIRDGVTNDQVLIIREHLGDLHASQLKIEEARVIYCSILKTMAEREESPNWELYAAVKQKLEDLVIP
;
A
#
# COMPACT_ATOMS: atom_id res chain seq x y z
N MET A 1 -19.64 -43.81 77.72
CA MET A 1 -19.44 -44.24 76.31
C MET A 1 -19.45 -43.03 75.35
N GLU A 2 -18.90 -41.87 75.74
CA GLU A 2 -19.01 -40.62 74.94
C GLU A 2 -17.73 -39.77 74.98
N GLN A 3 -16.56 -40.36 74.75
CA GLN A 3 -15.31 -39.56 74.62
C GLN A 3 -14.49 -39.86 73.37
N THR A 4 -14.91 -40.80 72.52
CA THR A 4 -14.19 -41.17 71.29
C THR A 4 -14.69 -40.47 70.03
N ASP A 5 -15.81 -39.73 70.08
CA ASP A 5 -16.46 -39.15 68.89
C ASP A 5 -16.09 -37.67 68.62
N SER A 6 -15.45 -37.00 69.59
CA SER A 6 -14.98 -35.62 69.47
C SER A 6 -13.61 -35.52 68.79
N ALA A 7 -12.70 -36.45 69.10
CA ALA A 7 -11.34 -36.45 68.57
C ALA A 7 -11.29 -36.77 67.06
N THR A 8 -12.16 -37.66 66.57
CA THR A 8 -12.27 -38.01 65.14
C THR A 8 -12.86 -36.89 64.30
N LYS A 9 -13.82 -36.11 64.84
CA LYS A 9 -14.38 -34.94 64.14
C LYS A 9 -13.38 -33.79 64.03
N SER A 10 -12.52 -33.59 65.03
CA SER A 10 -11.43 -32.59 64.97
C SER A 10 -10.40 -32.92 63.90
N ILE A 11 -9.99 -34.20 63.77
CA ILE A 11 -8.98 -34.62 62.78
C ILE A 11 -9.51 -34.52 61.35
N ILE A 12 -10.80 -34.79 61.13
CA ILE A 12 -11.44 -34.66 59.81
C ILE A 12 -11.61 -33.18 59.41
N GLN A 13 -11.88 -32.28 60.35
CA GLN A 13 -11.97 -30.83 60.06
C GLN A 13 -10.59 -30.18 59.85
N GLN A 14 -9.54 -30.70 60.48
CA GLN A 14 -8.17 -30.21 60.29
C GLN A 14 -7.56 -30.69 58.96
N THR A 15 -7.86 -31.91 58.52
CA THR A 15 -7.42 -32.44 57.21
C THR A 15 -8.19 -31.88 56.00
N ALA A 16 -9.36 -31.26 56.22
CA ALA A 16 -10.09 -30.54 55.16
C ALA A 16 -9.57 -29.11 54.92
N LYS A 17 -8.85 -28.50 55.88
CA LYS A 17 -8.30 -27.14 55.78
C LYS A 17 -6.93 -27.05 55.10
N GLU A 18 -6.27 -28.17 54.84
CA GLU A 18 -4.96 -28.24 54.18
C GLU A 18 -5.01 -28.71 52.72
N ARG A 19 -6.19 -28.71 52.09
CA ARG A 19 -6.24 -28.73 50.62
C ARG A 19 -5.88 -27.35 50.08
N MET A 20 -4.60 -27.04 50.13
CA MET A 20 -4.02 -25.92 49.38
C MET A 20 -4.46 -26.08 47.91
N PRO A 21 -4.88 -25.00 47.24
CA PRO A 21 -5.23 -25.08 45.83
C PRO A 21 -3.99 -25.55 45.08
N VAL A 22 -4.08 -26.74 44.48
CA VAL A 22 -3.04 -27.25 43.57
C VAL A 22 -2.97 -26.23 42.43
N ASN A 23 -1.99 -25.34 42.52
CA ASN A 23 -1.69 -24.39 41.47
C ASN A 23 -1.03 -25.19 40.34
N ILE A 24 -1.85 -25.86 39.54
CA ILE A 24 -1.42 -26.64 38.39
C ILE A 24 -0.76 -25.65 37.44
N ARG A 25 0.57 -25.54 37.51
CA ARG A 25 1.36 -24.76 36.57
C ARG A 25 1.05 -25.29 35.17
N LYS A 26 0.39 -24.46 34.36
CA LYS A 26 0.07 -24.76 32.96
C LYS A 26 1.34 -25.23 32.24
N SER A 27 1.24 -26.30 31.45
CA SER A 27 2.38 -26.76 30.64
C SER A 27 2.82 -25.68 29.64
N PRO A 28 4.08 -25.69 29.15
CA PRO A 28 4.55 -24.68 28.20
C PRO A 28 3.64 -24.52 26.98
N SER A 29 3.15 -25.64 26.43
CA SER A 29 2.20 -25.62 25.30
C SER A 29 0.84 -25.01 25.66
N GLN A 30 0.35 -25.21 26.89
CA GLN A 30 -0.88 -24.59 27.39
C GLN A 30 -0.70 -23.08 27.61
N GLN A 31 0.49 -22.64 28.03
CA GLN A 31 0.81 -21.22 28.19
C GLN A 31 0.83 -20.51 26.84
N LEU A 32 1.48 -21.10 25.82
CA LEU A 32 1.48 -20.57 24.45
C LEU A 32 0.06 -20.50 23.87
N LEU A 33 -0.74 -21.56 24.05
CA LEU A 33 -2.12 -21.58 23.61
C LEU A 33 -2.96 -20.47 24.27
N HIS A 34 -2.77 -20.25 25.58
CA HIS A 34 -3.41 -19.18 26.30
C HIS A 34 -3.00 -17.81 25.75
N LYS A 35 -1.69 -17.60 25.51
CA LYS A 35 -1.16 -16.37 24.94
C LYS A 35 -1.78 -16.06 23.56
N ILE A 36 -1.85 -17.05 22.67
CA ILE A 36 -2.48 -16.89 21.34
C ILE A 36 -3.93 -16.40 21.47
N LYS A 37 -4.72 -17.00 22.38
CA LYS A 37 -6.12 -16.65 22.60
C LYS A 37 -6.28 -15.24 23.19
N GLU A 38 -5.51 -14.91 24.22
CA GLU A 38 -5.55 -13.61 24.87
C GLU A 38 -5.17 -12.50 23.89
N GLN A 39 -4.06 -12.66 23.17
CA GLN A 39 -3.62 -11.68 22.17
C GLN A 39 -4.63 -11.51 21.03
N SER A 40 -5.20 -12.61 20.53
CA SER A 40 -6.29 -12.54 19.53
C SER A 40 -7.55 -11.82 20.05
N LYS A 41 -7.80 -11.84 21.36
CA LYS A 41 -8.93 -11.16 22.00
C LYS A 41 -8.64 -9.66 22.17
N LEU A 42 -7.42 -9.31 22.58
CA LEU A 42 -6.95 -7.92 22.67
C LEU A 42 -6.96 -7.25 21.29
N ALA A 43 -6.52 -7.96 20.25
CA ALA A 43 -6.58 -7.47 18.87
C ALA A 43 -8.01 -7.13 18.44
N LYS A 44 -8.98 -8.00 18.73
CA LYS A 44 -10.40 -7.76 18.43
C LYS A 44 -10.98 -6.58 19.21
N ARG A 45 -10.54 -6.34 20.45
CA ARG A 45 -10.96 -5.17 21.24
C ARG A 45 -10.40 -3.89 20.63
N SER A 46 -9.10 -3.89 20.34
CA SER A 46 -8.42 -2.76 19.69
C SER A 46 -9.06 -2.41 18.34
N LEU A 47 -9.46 -3.41 17.55
CA LEU A 47 -10.17 -3.19 16.29
C LEU A 47 -11.56 -2.53 16.50
N LYS A 48 -12.31 -2.90 17.55
CA LYS A 48 -13.58 -2.24 17.88
C LYS A 48 -13.40 -0.79 18.30
N GLU A 49 -12.25 -0.47 18.88
CA GLU A 49 -11.82 0.88 19.25
C GLU A 49 -11.18 1.63 18.07
N ASN A 50 -11.21 1.05 16.86
CA ASN A 50 -10.58 1.58 15.64
C ASN A 50 -9.05 1.77 15.74
N ASN A 51 -8.39 1.10 16.69
CA ASN A 51 -6.95 1.12 16.87
C ASN A 51 -6.27 0.03 16.03
N ILE A 52 -6.27 0.21 14.70
CA ILE A 52 -5.80 -0.80 13.73
C ILE A 52 -4.34 -1.20 13.98
N ARG A 53 -3.44 -0.24 14.23
CA ARG A 53 -2.02 -0.51 14.50
C ARG A 53 -1.81 -1.38 15.74
N ILE A 54 -2.55 -1.11 16.81
CA ILE A 54 -2.49 -1.90 18.06
C ILE A 54 -3.07 -3.30 17.81
N ALA A 55 -4.15 -3.40 17.02
CA ALA A 55 -4.72 -4.69 16.64
C ALA A 55 -3.73 -5.56 15.84
N ILE A 56 -2.95 -4.96 14.92
CA ILE A 56 -1.88 -5.64 14.18
C ILE A 56 -0.83 -6.17 15.16
N ALA A 57 -0.29 -5.33 16.04
CA ALA A 57 0.73 -5.73 17.01
C ALA A 57 0.28 -6.91 17.89
N HIS A 58 -0.97 -6.90 18.38
CA HIS A 58 -1.52 -8.02 19.13
C HIS A 58 -1.63 -9.31 18.28
N TYR A 59 -2.04 -9.22 17.02
CA TYR A 59 -2.06 -10.41 16.15
C TYR A 59 -0.66 -10.90 15.79
N GLU A 60 0.33 -10.04 15.67
CA GLU A 60 1.74 -10.43 15.47
C GLU A 60 2.29 -11.16 16.70
N GLU A 61 2.00 -10.69 17.92
CA GLU A 61 2.34 -11.41 19.14
C GLU A 61 1.65 -12.78 19.22
N ALA A 62 0.38 -12.85 18.79
CA ALA A 62 -0.34 -14.12 18.68
C ALA A 62 0.30 -15.05 17.63
N LEU A 63 0.79 -14.50 16.52
CA LEU A 63 1.45 -15.23 15.44
C LEU A 63 2.79 -15.81 15.89
N LEU A 64 3.60 -15.03 16.61
CA LEU A 64 4.87 -15.49 17.19
C LEU A 64 4.63 -16.65 18.17
N ALA A 65 3.66 -16.52 19.07
CA ALA A 65 3.31 -17.61 19.98
C ALA A 65 2.77 -18.86 19.25
N ALA A 66 2.08 -18.67 18.12
CA ALA A 66 1.62 -19.77 17.29
C ALA A 66 2.78 -20.47 16.57
N TYR A 67 3.78 -19.74 16.09
CA TYR A 67 5.00 -20.34 15.54
C TYR A 67 5.74 -21.16 16.59
N ASP A 68 5.87 -20.63 17.81
CA ASP A 68 6.53 -21.37 18.89
C ASP A 68 5.79 -22.67 19.26
N LEU A 69 4.46 -22.66 19.22
CA LEU A 69 3.65 -23.83 19.51
C LEU A 69 3.65 -24.86 18.37
N TYR A 70 3.68 -24.39 17.11
CA TYR A 70 3.54 -25.22 15.92
C TYR A 70 4.80 -25.25 15.06
N LYS A 71 6.00 -25.14 15.64
CA LYS A 71 7.29 -25.03 14.92
C LYS A 71 7.44 -26.04 13.77
N ALA A 72 7.01 -27.28 13.98
CA ALA A 72 7.10 -28.35 12.98
C ALA A 72 6.11 -28.21 11.79
N ASN A 73 5.10 -27.33 11.89
CA ASN A 73 4.09 -27.13 10.86
C ASN A 73 3.74 -25.64 10.69
N PRO A 74 4.52 -24.89 9.89
CA PRO A 74 4.26 -23.46 9.64
C PRO A 74 2.96 -23.20 8.86
N LYS A 75 2.37 -24.24 8.26
CA LYS A 75 1.07 -24.18 7.56
C LYS A 75 -0.09 -24.61 8.46
N HIS A 76 0.13 -24.71 9.77
CA HIS A 76 -0.92 -25.05 10.72
C HIS A 76 -2.09 -24.06 10.64
N ASP A 77 -3.33 -24.57 10.71
CA ASP A 77 -4.56 -23.80 10.49
C ASP A 77 -4.67 -22.52 11.34
N ARG A 78 -4.18 -22.56 12.58
CA ARG A 78 -4.15 -21.37 13.44
C ARG A 78 -3.19 -20.29 12.96
N ILE A 79 -2.01 -20.67 12.45
CA ILE A 79 -1.05 -19.72 11.87
C ILE A 79 -1.69 -19.07 10.65
N LEU A 80 -2.29 -19.88 9.76
CA LEU A 80 -2.97 -19.36 8.56
C LEU A 80 -4.12 -18.40 8.91
N LYS A 81 -4.96 -18.72 9.90
CA LYS A 81 -6.04 -17.85 10.36
C LYS A 81 -5.54 -16.52 10.94
N ILE A 82 -4.46 -16.55 11.72
CA ILE A 82 -3.87 -15.32 12.28
C ILE A 82 -3.27 -14.47 11.17
N ARG A 83 -2.51 -15.08 10.25
CA ARG A 83 -1.95 -14.37 9.08
C ARG A 83 -3.04 -13.72 8.23
N GLU A 84 -4.15 -14.42 7.98
CA GLU A 84 -5.28 -13.83 7.25
C GLU A 84 -5.87 -12.62 7.98
N LYS A 85 -5.97 -12.68 9.32
CA LYS A 85 -6.45 -11.54 10.11
C LYS A 85 -5.50 -10.35 10.04
N ILE A 86 -4.19 -10.60 10.03
CA ILE A 86 -3.19 -9.54 9.82
C ILE A 86 -3.33 -8.96 8.41
N ALA A 87 -3.52 -9.79 7.38
CA ALA A 87 -3.75 -9.33 6.01
C ALA A 87 -5.01 -8.46 5.86
N ASP A 88 -6.11 -8.86 6.53
CA ASP A 88 -7.34 -8.07 6.60
C ASP A 88 -7.05 -6.67 7.21
N LEU A 89 -6.25 -6.61 8.29
CA LEU A 89 -5.89 -5.36 8.95
C LEU A 89 -4.93 -4.50 8.12
N TYR A 90 -3.95 -5.10 7.43
CA TYR A 90 -3.09 -4.37 6.50
C TYR A 90 -3.88 -3.75 5.36
N THR A 91 -4.90 -4.46 4.86
CA THR A 91 -5.84 -3.89 3.88
C THR A 91 -6.54 -2.64 4.43
N LEU A 92 -7.02 -2.69 5.67
CA LEU A 92 -7.69 -1.55 6.33
C LEU A 92 -6.73 -0.40 6.66
N ASN A 93 -5.46 -0.69 6.91
CA ASN A 93 -4.42 0.30 7.21
C ASN A 93 -3.83 0.96 5.95
N GLY A 94 -4.23 0.54 4.74
CA GLY A 94 -3.67 1.02 3.47
C GLY A 94 -2.34 0.36 3.07
N SER A 95 -1.86 -0.61 3.86
CA SER A 95 -0.64 -1.40 3.60
C SER A 95 -0.92 -2.54 2.61
N HIS A 96 -1.39 -2.21 1.40
CA HIS A 96 -1.88 -3.20 0.43
C HIS A 96 -0.79 -4.15 -0.08
N GLU A 97 0.48 -3.74 -0.12
CA GLU A 97 1.61 -4.61 -0.50
C GLU A 97 1.84 -5.73 0.52
N ASP A 98 1.83 -5.38 1.82
CA ASP A 98 1.97 -6.36 2.91
C ASP A 98 0.74 -7.30 2.98
N ALA A 99 -0.45 -6.74 2.75
CA ALA A 99 -1.68 -7.53 2.66
C ALA A 99 -1.62 -8.55 1.51
N LEU A 100 -1.17 -8.12 0.33
CA LEU A 100 -1.03 -8.97 -0.86
C LEU A 100 -0.09 -10.15 -0.59
N LEU A 101 1.09 -9.88 -0.01
CA LEU A 101 2.05 -10.91 0.34
C LEU A 101 1.45 -11.95 1.29
N LEU A 102 0.74 -11.49 2.33
CA LEU A 102 0.11 -12.39 3.30
C LEU A 102 -1.05 -13.19 2.70
N TYR A 103 -1.91 -12.59 1.87
CA TYR A 103 -2.98 -13.34 1.22
C TYR A 103 -2.44 -14.45 0.32
N SER A 104 -1.40 -14.17 -0.46
CA SER A 104 -0.74 -15.16 -1.30
C SER A 104 -0.19 -16.33 -0.46
N CYS A 105 0.55 -16.01 0.61
CA CYS A 105 1.07 -17.02 1.54
C CYS A 105 -0.02 -17.87 2.21
N VAL A 106 -1.13 -17.25 2.59
CA VAL A 106 -2.25 -17.94 3.26
C VAL A 106 -3.01 -18.83 2.28
N LYS A 107 -3.22 -18.35 1.05
CA LYS A 107 -3.85 -19.09 -0.05
C LYS A 107 -3.08 -20.36 -0.35
N ASP A 108 -1.76 -20.26 -0.54
CA ASP A 108 -0.88 -21.41 -0.77
C ASP A 108 -0.90 -22.41 0.39
N GLY A 109 -0.94 -21.89 1.63
CA GLY A 109 -1.09 -22.69 2.83
C GLY A 109 -2.37 -23.52 2.81
N TYR A 110 -3.52 -22.91 2.49
CA TYR A 110 -4.81 -23.60 2.45
C TYR A 110 -4.95 -24.56 1.27
N PHE A 111 -4.40 -24.20 0.11
CA PHE A 111 -4.37 -25.06 -1.07
C PHE A 111 -3.61 -26.36 -0.77
N THR A 112 -2.39 -26.23 -0.25
CA THR A 112 -1.49 -27.39 -0.02
C THR A 112 -1.87 -28.27 1.17
N THR A 113 -2.50 -27.72 2.22
CA THR A 113 -2.80 -28.50 3.44
C THR A 113 -4.19 -29.10 3.50
N LYS A 114 -5.17 -28.53 2.79
CA LYS A 114 -6.59 -28.88 2.99
C LYS A 114 -7.40 -29.07 1.71
N GLY A 115 -6.87 -28.71 0.53
CA GLY A 115 -7.66 -28.71 -0.70
C GLY A 115 -8.98 -27.92 -0.55
N ASN A 116 -9.01 -26.91 0.33
CA ASN A 116 -10.24 -26.20 0.67
C ASN A 116 -10.55 -25.16 -0.41
N VAL A 117 -11.10 -25.65 -1.52
CA VAL A 117 -11.40 -24.87 -2.74
C VAL A 117 -12.21 -23.62 -2.42
N ARG A 118 -13.22 -23.73 -1.53
CA ARG A 118 -14.05 -22.57 -1.14
C ARG A 118 -13.22 -21.49 -0.44
N ARG A 119 -12.33 -21.86 0.47
CA ARG A 119 -11.50 -20.90 1.19
C ARG A 119 -10.44 -20.27 0.28
N VAL A 120 -9.85 -21.07 -0.60
CA VAL A 120 -8.90 -20.60 -1.61
C VAL A 120 -9.55 -19.54 -2.49
N LYS A 121 -10.76 -19.77 -3.00
CA LYS A 121 -11.49 -18.80 -3.83
C LYS A 121 -11.72 -17.45 -3.12
N VAL A 122 -12.12 -17.47 -1.84
CA VAL A 122 -12.27 -16.23 -1.05
C VAL A 122 -10.94 -15.50 -0.88
N LEU A 123 -9.83 -16.22 -0.76
CA LEU A 123 -8.50 -15.62 -0.66
C LEU A 123 -8.01 -15.06 -2.00
N GLU A 124 -8.33 -15.72 -3.12
CA GLU A 124 -8.07 -15.20 -4.47
C GLU A 124 -8.79 -13.87 -4.70
N GLU A 125 -10.06 -13.77 -4.31
CA GLU A 125 -10.82 -12.52 -4.41
C GLU A 125 -10.15 -11.39 -3.59
N LYS A 126 -9.72 -11.68 -2.36
CA LYS A 126 -9.00 -10.72 -1.52
C LYS A 126 -7.63 -10.32 -2.09
N GLU A 127 -6.90 -11.29 -2.64
CA GLU A 127 -5.61 -11.08 -3.28
C GLU A 127 -5.74 -10.19 -4.51
N ILE A 128 -6.75 -10.42 -5.36
CA ILE A 128 -7.04 -9.59 -6.54
C ILE A 128 -7.36 -8.14 -6.11
N VAL A 129 -8.19 -7.96 -5.08
CA VAL A 129 -8.49 -6.62 -4.55
C VAL A 129 -7.23 -5.93 -4.04
N ALA A 130 -6.39 -6.63 -3.27
CA ALA A 130 -5.12 -6.08 -2.79
C ALA A 130 -4.18 -5.72 -3.95
N MET A 131 -4.08 -6.59 -4.96
CA MET A 131 -3.27 -6.37 -6.16
C MET A 131 -3.73 -5.14 -6.95
N TYR A 132 -5.04 -4.97 -7.13
CA TYR A 132 -5.60 -3.78 -7.77
C TYR A 132 -5.21 -2.50 -7.02
N GLN A 133 -5.35 -2.50 -5.69
CA GLN A 133 -4.96 -1.33 -4.88
C GLN A 133 -3.47 -1.03 -4.92
N VAL A 134 -2.62 -2.07 -4.95
CA VAL A 134 -1.17 -1.89 -5.15
C VAL A 134 -0.88 -1.24 -6.51
N ALA A 135 -1.57 -1.67 -7.58
CA ALA A 135 -1.41 -1.09 -8.91
C ALA A 135 -1.84 0.38 -8.93
N CYS A 136 -3.03 0.71 -8.42
CA CYS A 136 -3.52 2.08 -8.34
C CYS A 136 -2.58 2.98 -7.53
N ASN A 137 -2.09 2.52 -6.37
CA ASN A 137 -1.17 3.31 -5.55
C ASN A 137 0.16 3.57 -6.26
N ARG A 138 0.66 2.62 -7.05
CA ARG A 138 1.90 2.80 -7.83
C ARG A 138 1.68 3.79 -8.97
N GLU A 139 0.55 3.70 -9.66
CA GLU A 139 0.18 4.63 -10.73
C GLU A 139 0.00 6.06 -10.21
N GLN A 140 -0.67 6.22 -9.06
CA GLN A 140 -0.83 7.52 -8.41
C GLN A 140 0.53 8.10 -8.01
N LYS A 141 1.40 7.33 -7.34
CA LYS A 141 2.75 7.77 -6.99
C LYS A 141 3.57 8.17 -8.22
N ASN A 142 3.42 7.44 -9.32
CA ASN A 142 4.11 7.79 -10.57
C ASN A 142 3.60 9.12 -11.13
N THR A 143 2.29 9.33 -11.11
CA THR A 143 1.67 10.59 -11.54
C THR A 143 2.12 11.76 -10.68
N GLU A 144 2.07 11.62 -9.35
CA GLU A 144 2.57 12.64 -8.41
C GLU A 144 4.05 12.94 -8.63
N HIS A 145 4.86 11.92 -8.94
CA HIS A 145 6.28 12.12 -9.26
C HIS A 145 6.48 12.93 -10.55
N ILE A 146 5.70 12.63 -11.60
CA ILE A 146 5.74 13.35 -12.87
C ILE A 146 5.35 14.82 -12.65
N ASP A 147 4.28 15.08 -11.88
CA ASP A 147 3.83 16.44 -11.57
C ASP A 147 4.88 17.22 -10.79
N GLN A 148 5.53 16.59 -9.79
CA GLN A 148 6.64 17.21 -9.05
C GLN A 148 7.83 17.57 -9.95
N LEU A 149 8.18 16.70 -10.91
CA LEU A 149 9.25 16.99 -11.87
C LEU A 149 8.87 18.14 -12.80
N TYR A 150 7.59 18.22 -13.20
CA TYR A 150 7.07 19.31 -14.01
C TYR A 150 7.13 20.64 -13.26
N GLU A 151 6.60 20.71 -12.04
CA GLU A 151 6.66 21.91 -11.20
C GLU A 151 8.11 22.35 -10.95
N LEU A 152 8.99 21.40 -10.63
CA LEU A 152 10.42 21.70 -10.45
C LEU A 152 11.04 22.26 -11.72
N SER A 153 10.59 21.82 -12.91
CA SER A 153 11.07 22.36 -14.17
C SER A 153 10.66 23.82 -14.36
N LEU A 154 9.41 24.19 -14.02
CA LEU A 154 8.91 25.56 -14.09
C LEU A 154 9.67 26.48 -13.14
N VAL A 155 9.93 26.03 -11.91
CA VAL A 155 10.78 26.76 -10.95
C VAL A 155 12.19 26.98 -11.51
N ASN A 156 12.77 25.97 -12.17
CA ASN A 156 14.10 26.10 -12.80
C ASN A 156 14.09 27.10 -13.96
N ILE A 157 13.00 27.23 -14.72
CA ILE A 157 12.85 28.28 -15.74
C ILE A 157 12.86 29.66 -15.07
N GLN A 158 12.07 29.85 -14.03
CA GLN A 158 11.93 31.14 -13.34
C GLN A 158 13.25 31.64 -12.75
N ILE A 159 14.08 30.75 -12.21
CA ILE A 159 15.40 31.09 -11.66
C ILE A 159 16.52 31.12 -12.71
N GLY A 160 16.20 30.97 -14.01
CA GLY A 160 17.17 31.01 -15.11
C GLY A 160 18.03 29.75 -15.27
N ASN A 161 17.72 28.66 -14.58
CA ASN A 161 18.43 27.38 -14.69
C ASN A 161 17.91 26.55 -15.87
N TYR A 162 18.06 27.09 -17.08
CA TYR A 162 17.44 26.53 -18.28
C TYR A 162 17.94 25.13 -18.65
N ARG A 163 19.21 24.80 -18.39
CA ARG A 163 19.74 23.45 -18.67
C ARG A 163 19.03 22.39 -17.83
N ARG A 164 18.80 22.67 -16.54
CA ARG A 164 18.11 21.75 -15.65
C ARG A 164 16.62 21.68 -15.97
N ALA A 165 15.98 22.82 -16.25
CA ALA A 165 14.59 22.87 -16.70
C ALA A 165 14.36 22.02 -17.96
N GLN A 166 15.19 22.18 -18.99
CA GLN A 166 15.09 21.42 -20.23
C GLN A 166 15.19 19.90 -19.99
N SER A 167 16.16 19.47 -19.17
CA SER A 167 16.32 18.05 -18.85
C SER A 167 15.10 17.49 -18.10
N LEU A 168 14.52 18.26 -17.17
CA LEU A 168 13.31 17.86 -16.44
C LEU A 168 12.10 17.80 -17.38
N LEU A 169 11.85 18.83 -18.19
CA LEU A 169 10.76 18.87 -19.17
C LEU A 169 10.84 17.71 -20.17
N GLN A 170 12.03 17.36 -20.66
CA GLN A 170 12.21 16.21 -21.56
C GLN A 170 11.86 14.87 -20.87
N ARG A 171 12.22 14.71 -19.59
CA ARG A 171 11.83 13.53 -18.81
C ARG A 171 10.33 13.46 -18.64
N VAL A 172 9.69 14.54 -18.20
CA VAL A 172 8.24 14.64 -18.05
C VAL A 172 7.55 14.36 -19.39
N LEU A 173 8.03 14.97 -20.48
CA LEU A 173 7.47 14.78 -21.83
C LEU A 173 7.48 13.31 -22.24
N ASN A 174 8.57 12.58 -22.00
CA ASN A 174 8.66 11.17 -22.36
C ASN A 174 7.65 10.33 -21.58
N GLU A 175 7.53 10.54 -20.27
CA GLU A 175 6.60 9.80 -19.40
C GLU A 175 5.14 10.09 -19.76
N VAL A 176 4.76 11.38 -19.85
CA VAL A 176 3.39 11.80 -20.18
C VAL A 176 3.01 11.35 -21.60
N ARG A 177 3.94 11.40 -22.56
CA ARG A 177 3.69 10.92 -23.92
C ARG A 177 3.43 9.40 -23.97
N ILE A 178 4.13 8.61 -23.17
CA ILE A 178 3.91 7.16 -23.10
C ILE A 178 2.56 6.85 -22.44
N ARG A 179 2.21 7.60 -21.38
CA ARG A 179 0.97 7.39 -20.61
C ARG A 179 -0.28 7.84 -21.36
N ASP A 180 -0.24 9.04 -21.92
CA ASP A 180 -1.45 9.75 -22.37
C ASP A 180 -1.50 9.94 -23.90
N GLY A 181 -0.42 9.59 -24.60
CA GLY A 181 -0.32 9.71 -26.06
C GLY A 181 0.15 11.09 -26.54
N VAL A 182 0.61 11.15 -27.80
CA VAL A 182 1.20 12.36 -28.41
C VAL A 182 0.21 13.51 -28.63
N THR A 183 -1.08 13.20 -28.65
CA THR A 183 -2.20 14.14 -28.81
C THR A 183 -2.85 14.49 -27.49
N ASN A 184 -2.22 14.27 -26.33
CA ASN A 184 -2.72 14.81 -25.08
C ASN A 184 -2.38 16.31 -24.96
N ASP A 185 -3.25 17.10 -24.34
CA ASP A 185 -3.01 18.53 -24.11
C ASP A 185 -1.79 18.79 -23.24
N GLN A 186 -1.57 17.99 -22.20
CA GLN A 186 -0.41 18.11 -21.32
C GLN A 186 0.90 17.92 -22.10
N VAL A 187 0.91 16.99 -23.06
CA VAL A 187 2.08 16.78 -23.94
C VAL A 187 2.36 18.02 -24.78
N LEU A 188 1.32 18.71 -25.27
CA LEU A 188 1.51 19.94 -26.06
C LEU A 188 1.97 21.11 -25.19
N ILE A 189 1.43 21.27 -23.99
CA ILE A 189 1.84 22.29 -23.03
C ILE A 189 3.32 22.12 -22.66
N ILE A 190 3.76 20.88 -22.37
CA ILE A 190 5.18 20.60 -22.09
C ILE A 190 6.06 20.92 -23.30
N ARG A 191 5.59 20.63 -24.53
CA ARG A 191 6.31 20.99 -25.76
C ARG A 191 6.37 22.50 -25.94
N GLU A 192 5.29 23.24 -25.64
CA GLU A 192 5.28 24.70 -25.68
C GLU A 192 6.34 25.27 -24.73
N HIS A 193 6.43 24.78 -23.49
CA HIS A 193 7.48 25.22 -22.55
C HIS A 193 8.89 24.90 -23.01
N LEU A 194 9.10 23.79 -23.73
CA LEU A 194 10.38 23.52 -24.38
C LEU A 194 10.66 24.54 -25.49
N GLY A 195 9.65 24.91 -26.29
CA GLY A 195 9.75 25.98 -27.28
C GLY A 195 10.10 27.33 -26.65
N ASP A 196 9.43 27.69 -25.55
CA ASP A 196 9.70 28.92 -24.79
C ASP A 196 11.14 28.96 -24.30
N LEU A 197 11.64 27.82 -23.81
CA LEU A 197 13.01 27.68 -23.33
C LEU A 197 14.04 27.77 -24.45
N HIS A 198 13.72 27.28 -25.65
CA HIS A 198 14.57 27.48 -26.83
C HIS A 198 14.56 28.96 -27.26
N ALA A 199 13.40 29.61 -27.28
CA ALA A 199 13.28 31.03 -27.61
C ALA A 199 14.05 31.92 -26.62
N SER A 200 13.94 31.65 -25.31
CA SER A 200 14.67 32.40 -24.27
C SER A 200 16.20 32.24 -24.36
N GLN A 201 16.65 31.15 -24.98
CA GLN A 201 18.06 30.88 -25.27
C GLN A 201 18.51 31.39 -26.66
N LEU A 202 17.67 32.17 -27.35
CA LEU A 202 17.91 32.66 -28.72
C LEU A 202 18.08 31.53 -29.77
N LYS A 203 17.58 30.33 -29.45
CA LYS A 203 17.50 29.17 -30.36
C LYS A 203 16.19 29.22 -31.14
N ILE A 204 16.08 30.23 -31.99
CA ILE A 204 14.84 30.62 -32.67
C ILE A 204 14.32 29.51 -33.58
N GLU A 205 15.21 28.84 -34.30
CA GLU A 205 14.81 27.80 -35.25
C GLU A 205 14.28 26.55 -34.52
N GLU A 206 14.93 26.16 -33.43
CA GLU A 206 14.45 25.05 -32.59
C GLU A 206 13.08 25.37 -31.97
N ALA A 207 12.87 26.60 -31.50
CA ALA A 207 11.57 27.05 -30.99
C ALA A 207 10.49 27.02 -32.09
N ARG A 208 10.81 27.52 -33.29
CA ARG A 208 9.93 27.52 -34.47
C ARG A 208 9.49 26.10 -34.83
N VAL A 209 10.43 25.16 -34.94
CA VAL A 209 10.14 23.76 -35.26
C VAL A 209 9.19 23.16 -34.24
N ILE A 210 9.42 23.44 -32.95
CA ILE A 210 8.55 22.97 -31.86
C ILE A 210 7.14 23.54 -32.01
N TYR A 211 6.97 24.86 -32.15
CA TYR A 211 5.64 25.48 -32.28
C TYR A 211 4.87 25.02 -33.52
N CYS A 212 5.53 24.98 -34.69
CA CYS A 212 4.92 24.46 -35.92
C CYS A 212 4.45 23.00 -35.73
N SER A 213 5.27 22.19 -35.06
CA SER A 213 4.91 20.79 -34.81
C SER A 213 3.77 20.63 -33.80
N ILE A 214 3.55 21.58 -32.88
CA ILE A 214 2.39 21.60 -31.98
C ILE A 214 1.13 21.93 -32.77
N LEU A 215 1.15 23.02 -33.57
CA LEU A 215 0.01 23.44 -34.39
C LEU A 215 -0.42 22.34 -35.38
N LYS A 216 0.55 21.66 -36.00
CA LYS A 216 0.29 20.51 -36.86
C LYS A 216 -0.41 19.38 -36.11
N THR A 217 0.11 19.00 -34.93
CA THR A 217 -0.54 17.98 -34.09
C THR A 217 -1.97 18.38 -33.72
N MET A 218 -2.23 19.65 -33.43
CA MET A 218 -3.58 20.13 -33.10
C MET A 218 -4.54 20.11 -34.29
N ALA A 219 -4.05 20.45 -35.48
CA ALA A 219 -4.85 20.42 -36.72
C ALA A 219 -5.22 19.00 -37.16
N GLU A 220 -4.40 18.00 -36.81
CA GLU A 220 -4.62 16.59 -37.13
C GLU A 220 -5.54 15.87 -36.11
N ARG A 221 -5.97 16.52 -35.02
CA ARG A 221 -6.90 15.93 -34.05
C ARG A 221 -8.34 16.01 -34.54
N GLU A 222 -9.10 14.93 -34.32
CA GLU A 222 -10.54 14.86 -34.61
C GLU A 222 -11.39 15.54 -33.52
N GLU A 223 -10.84 15.68 -32.31
CA GLU A 223 -11.52 16.31 -31.16
C GLU A 223 -11.39 17.83 -31.14
N SER A 224 -12.29 18.49 -30.40
CA SER A 224 -12.32 19.95 -30.26
C SER A 224 -10.97 20.43 -29.69
N PRO A 225 -10.18 21.21 -30.46
CA PRO A 225 -8.84 21.59 -30.02
C PRO A 225 -8.92 22.55 -28.84
N ASN A 226 -7.93 22.47 -27.95
CA ASN A 226 -7.71 23.48 -26.93
C ASN A 226 -7.35 24.82 -27.62
N TRP A 227 -8.38 25.64 -27.85
CA TRP A 227 -8.25 26.85 -28.66
C TRP A 227 -7.38 27.91 -27.98
N GLU A 228 -7.29 27.89 -26.65
CA GLU A 228 -6.41 28.78 -25.87
C GLU A 228 -4.95 28.47 -26.17
N LEU A 229 -4.56 27.19 -26.06
CA LEU A 229 -3.22 26.73 -26.39
C LEU A 229 -2.88 26.98 -27.87
N TYR A 230 -3.84 26.74 -28.76
CA TYR A 230 -3.66 26.99 -30.19
C TYR A 230 -3.33 28.46 -30.46
N ALA A 231 -4.13 29.37 -29.89
CA ALA A 231 -3.94 30.82 -30.05
C ALA A 231 -2.59 31.27 -29.46
N ALA A 232 -2.22 30.77 -28.27
CA ALA A 232 -0.96 31.09 -27.62
C ALA A 232 0.25 30.65 -28.46
N VAL A 233 0.27 29.39 -28.92
CA VAL A 233 1.37 28.86 -29.75
C VAL A 233 1.46 29.57 -31.09
N LYS A 234 0.32 29.92 -31.69
CA LYS A 234 0.28 30.68 -32.95
C LYS A 234 0.88 32.08 -32.77
N GLN A 235 0.49 32.81 -31.72
CA GLN A 235 1.05 34.13 -31.41
C GLN A 235 2.56 34.04 -31.19
N LYS A 236 3.02 33.08 -30.38
CA LYS A 236 4.46 32.86 -30.13
C LYS A 236 5.22 32.60 -31.42
N LEU A 237 4.66 31.82 -32.35
CA LEU A 237 5.28 31.56 -33.64
C LEU A 237 5.38 32.82 -34.51
N GLU A 238 4.38 33.70 -34.48
CA GLU A 238 4.38 34.99 -35.17
C GLU A 238 5.43 35.94 -34.56
N ASP A 239 5.55 35.97 -33.24
CA ASP A 239 6.52 36.80 -32.52
C ASP A 239 7.98 36.39 -32.81
N LEU A 240 8.23 35.11 -33.14
CA LEU A 240 9.55 34.62 -33.57
C LEU A 240 9.97 35.09 -34.97
N VAL A 241 9.09 35.74 -35.75
CA VAL A 241 9.34 36.15 -37.15
C VAL A 241 9.82 37.59 -37.27
N ILE A 242 9.86 38.37 -36.18
CA ILE A 242 10.23 39.79 -36.22
C ILE A 242 11.71 39.98 -35.80
N PRO A 243 12.64 40.28 -36.74
CA PRO A 243 13.97 40.80 -36.43
C PRO A 243 13.95 42.28 -36.00
#